data_AF-A0A2V1DGY0-F1
#
_entry.id   AF-A0A2V1DGY0-F1
#
_cell.length_a   1.000
_cell.length_b   1.000
_cell.length_c   1.000
_cell.angle_alpha   90.00
_cell.angle_beta   90.00
_cell.angle_gamma   90.00
#
_symmetry.space_group_name_H-M   'P 1'
#
loop_
_entity.id
_entity.type
_entity.pdbx_description
1 polymer ?
#
loop_
_entity_poly.entity_id
_entity_poly.type
_entity_poly.pdbx_seq_one_letter_code
_entity_poly.pdbx_strand_id
1 'polypeptide(L)'
;RIAKVISCFSSVLKWKLVHHAELERWTRGNVALLGDCAHPTLPYQAQGAAMAVEDGATLGYLLGCFLRTSSSTLSRKEIDVASVLKLYESVQKPFTTMNVKRVGVNREMYHLPDGEEQISRDGEL
;
A
#
# COMPACT_ATOMS: atom_id res chain seq x y z
N ARG A 1 -3.56 19.95 -26.25
CA ARG A 1 -3.24 18.51 -26.42
C ARG A 1 -4.22 17.59 -25.65
N ILE A 2 -4.53 17.86 -24.37
CA ILE A 2 -5.42 16.99 -23.57
C ILE A 2 -6.89 16.95 -24.07
N ALA A 3 -7.45 18.10 -24.48
CA ALA A 3 -8.82 18.16 -25.02
C ALA A 3 -9.03 17.29 -26.26
N LYS A 4 -7.99 17.16 -27.11
CA LYS A 4 -8.01 16.29 -28.30
C LYS A 4 -8.05 14.81 -27.94
N VAL A 5 -7.37 14.42 -26.85
CA VAL A 5 -7.42 13.03 -26.33
C VAL A 5 -8.79 12.75 -25.73
N ILE A 6 -9.33 13.69 -24.96
CA ILE A 6 -10.67 13.56 -24.35
C ILE A 6 -11.75 13.45 -25.43
N SER A 7 -11.65 14.20 -26.54
CA SER A 7 -12.63 14.15 -27.64
C SER A 7 -12.67 12.81 -28.39
N CYS A 8 -11.69 11.92 -28.20
CA CYS A 8 -11.71 10.58 -28.80
C CYS A 8 -12.70 9.63 -28.12
N PHE A 9 -13.25 9.98 -26.95
CA PHE A 9 -14.16 9.13 -26.18
C PHE A 9 -15.56 9.74 -26.16
N SER A 10 -16.59 8.92 -26.44
CA SER A 10 -17.99 9.34 -26.41
C SER A 10 -18.59 9.39 -25.00
N SER A 11 -17.97 8.70 -24.03
CA SER A 11 -18.37 8.71 -22.62
C SER A 11 -17.20 8.26 -21.73
N VAL A 12 -17.23 8.62 -20.44
CA VAL A 12 -16.21 8.26 -19.45
C VAL A 12 -16.84 7.95 -18.10
N LEU A 13 -16.16 7.12 -17.29
CA LEU A 13 -16.46 6.95 -15.87
C LEU A 13 -15.65 7.92 -15.04
N LYS A 14 -16.29 8.56 -14.04
CA LYS A 14 -15.61 9.45 -13.10
C LYS A 14 -15.45 8.76 -11.76
N TRP A 15 -14.20 8.63 -11.30
CA TRP A 15 -13.86 7.98 -10.04
C TRP A 15 -13.38 9.02 -9.04
N LYS A 16 -13.97 9.03 -7.84
CA LYS A 16 -13.49 9.86 -6.74
C LYS A 16 -12.24 9.20 -6.16
N LEU A 17 -11.14 9.93 -6.10
CA LEU A 17 -9.93 9.46 -5.43
C LEU A 17 -10.08 9.62 -3.91
N VAL A 18 -9.97 8.52 -3.19
CA VAL A 18 -10.12 8.45 -1.73
C VAL A 18 -8.92 7.69 -1.16
N HIS A 19 -8.46 8.13 0.00
CA HIS A 19 -7.45 7.43 0.80
C HIS A 19 -7.88 7.54 2.27
N HIS A 20 -7.22 6.77 3.14
CA HIS A 20 -7.48 6.80 4.57
C HIS A 20 -6.17 7.04 5.32
N ALA A 21 -6.27 7.55 6.55
CA ALA A 21 -5.13 7.57 7.45
C ALA A 21 -4.66 6.13 7.74
N GLU A 22 -3.40 5.97 8.08
CA GLU A 22 -2.87 4.68 8.50
C GLU A 22 -3.69 4.10 9.67
N LEU A 23 -4.11 2.84 9.54
CA LEU A 23 -4.82 2.14 10.61
C LEU A 23 -3.88 1.87 11.79
N GLU A 24 -4.38 2.01 13.03
CA GLU A 24 -3.59 1.69 14.23
C GLU A 24 -3.19 0.22 14.30
N ARG A 25 -4.01 -0.68 13.75
CA ARG A 25 -3.75 -2.12 13.72
C ARG A 25 -4.26 -2.78 12.45
N TRP A 26 -3.52 -3.75 11.93
CA TRP A 26 -3.93 -4.57 10.77
C TRP A 26 -4.41 -5.96 11.17
N THR A 27 -4.06 -6.42 12.38
CA THR A 27 -4.32 -7.79 12.82
C THR A 27 -5.15 -7.87 14.09
N ARG A 28 -5.98 -8.92 14.23
CA ARG A 28 -6.72 -9.20 15.46
C ARG A 28 -6.95 -10.71 15.59
N GLY A 29 -6.27 -11.34 16.55
CA GLY A 29 -6.28 -12.79 16.68
C GLY A 29 -5.77 -13.44 15.40
N ASN A 30 -6.56 -14.32 14.80
CA ASN A 30 -6.21 -15.03 13.56
C ASN A 30 -6.73 -14.33 12.29
N VAL A 31 -6.96 -13.02 12.35
CA VAL A 31 -7.42 -12.19 11.22
C VAL A 31 -6.39 -11.12 10.91
N ALA A 32 -6.09 -10.92 9.62
CA ALA A 32 -5.21 -9.87 9.11
C ALA A 32 -5.86 -9.12 7.94
N LEU A 33 -5.61 -7.82 7.85
CA LEU A 33 -5.92 -6.96 6.70
C LEU A 33 -4.70 -6.87 5.77
N LEU A 34 -4.95 -6.87 4.46
CA LEU A 34 -3.94 -6.76 3.40
C LEU A 34 -4.48 -5.84 2.29
N GLY A 35 -3.59 -5.32 1.44
CA GLY A 35 -3.94 -4.49 0.30
C GLY A 35 -4.70 -3.21 0.70
N ASP A 36 -5.63 -2.78 -0.14
CA ASP A 36 -6.44 -1.58 0.10
C ASP A 36 -7.28 -1.63 1.38
N CYS A 37 -7.52 -2.81 1.97
CA CYS A 37 -8.16 -2.91 3.28
C CYS A 37 -7.25 -2.41 4.42
N ALA A 38 -5.92 -2.50 4.24
CA ALA A 38 -4.92 -2.09 5.21
C ALA A 38 -4.29 -0.72 4.89
N HIS A 39 -4.07 -0.44 3.60
CA HIS A 39 -3.30 0.73 3.14
C HIS A 39 -3.84 1.34 1.82
N PRO A 40 -5.11 1.78 1.79
CA PRO A 40 -5.67 2.40 0.59
C PRO A 40 -4.92 3.71 0.25
N THR A 41 -4.50 3.85 -1.00
CA THR A 41 -3.62 4.94 -1.43
C THR A 41 -4.09 5.64 -2.70
N LEU A 42 -3.59 6.86 -2.92
CA LEU A 42 -3.85 7.59 -4.16
C LEU A 42 -2.94 7.07 -5.29
N PRO A 43 -3.40 7.02 -6.54
CA PRO A 43 -2.68 6.37 -7.64
C PRO A 43 -1.49 7.19 -8.20
N TYR A 44 -0.93 8.13 -7.43
CA TYR A 44 0.18 9.00 -7.87
C TYR A 44 1.55 8.31 -7.92
N GLN A 45 1.66 7.10 -7.38
CA GLN A 45 2.86 6.26 -7.46
C GLN A 45 2.62 4.95 -8.22
N ALA A 46 1.35 4.62 -8.54
CA ALA A 46 0.96 3.34 -9.12
C ALA A 46 1.45 2.08 -8.36
N GLN A 47 1.67 2.19 -7.04
CA GLN A 47 2.22 1.10 -6.20
C GLN A 47 1.18 0.33 -5.38
N GLY A 48 -0.10 0.71 -5.39
CA GLY A 48 -1.13 0.06 -4.54
C GLY A 48 -1.18 -1.47 -4.73
N ALA A 49 -1.25 -1.92 -5.99
CA ALA A 49 -1.26 -3.35 -6.31
C ALA A 49 0.07 -4.05 -5.96
N ALA A 50 1.21 -3.37 -6.15
CA ALA A 50 2.51 -3.92 -5.79
C ALA A 50 2.62 -4.16 -4.27
N MET A 51 2.17 -3.20 -3.45
CA MET A 51 2.13 -3.37 -1.99
C MET A 51 1.22 -4.53 -1.57
N ALA A 52 0.08 -4.73 -2.23
CA ALA A 52 -0.80 -5.88 -1.97
C ALA A 52 -0.13 -7.23 -2.33
N VAL A 53 0.67 -7.27 -3.40
CA VAL A 53 1.46 -8.45 -3.76
C VAL A 53 2.55 -8.73 -2.72
N GLU A 54 3.25 -7.69 -2.25
CA GLU A 54 4.23 -7.80 -1.18
C GLU A 54 3.61 -8.31 0.12
N ASP A 55 2.41 -7.84 0.48
CA ASP A 55 1.68 -8.36 1.65
C ASP A 55 1.49 -9.88 1.55
N GLY A 56 1.00 -10.34 0.39
CA GLY A 56 0.73 -11.75 0.15
C GLY A 56 2.02 -12.60 0.18
N ALA A 57 3.10 -12.09 -0.41
CA ALA A 57 4.40 -12.75 -0.40
C ALA A 57 4.97 -12.86 1.02
N THR A 58 4.97 -11.77 1.78
CA THR A 58 5.45 -11.73 3.18
C THR A 58 4.64 -12.67 4.05
N LEU A 59 3.31 -12.60 3.99
CA LEU A 59 2.44 -13.46 4.79
C LEU A 59 2.59 -14.94 4.42
N GLY A 60 2.65 -15.26 3.12
CA GLY A 60 2.85 -16.63 2.64
C GLY A 60 4.18 -17.22 3.09
N TYR A 61 5.26 -16.43 3.05
CA TYR A 61 6.56 -16.84 3.56
C TYR A 61 6.53 -17.14 5.07
N LEU A 62 5.96 -16.22 5.85
CA LEU A 62 5.87 -16.35 7.31
C LEU A 62 5.03 -17.57 7.74
N LEU A 63 3.88 -17.78 7.10
CA LEU A 63 3.05 -18.96 7.36
C LEU A 63 3.75 -20.26 6.93
N GLY A 64 4.48 -20.24 5.80
CA GLY A 64 5.29 -21.38 5.36
C GLY A 64 6.37 -21.76 6.38
N CYS A 65 7.05 -20.77 6.96
CA CYS A 65 8.00 -20.98 8.06
C CYS A 65 7.31 -21.56 9.30
N PHE A 66 6.17 -20.99 9.71
CA PHE A 66 5.38 -21.47 10.84
C PHE A 66 4.98 -22.95 10.69
N LEU A 67 4.49 -23.36 9.51
CA LEU A 67 4.09 -24.74 9.25
C LEU A 67 5.26 -25.73 9.30
N ARG A 68 6.43 -25.34 8.78
CA ARG A 68 7.64 -26.18 8.84
C ARG A 68 8.13 -26.39 10.27
N THR A 69 8.13 -25.33 11.09
CA THR A 69 8.59 -25.40 12.48
C THR A 69 7.61 -26.17 13.37
N SER A 70 6.29 -26.03 13.12
CA SER A 70 5.22 -26.70 13.87
C SER A 70 5.23 -28.22 13.75
N SER A 71 5.94 -28.77 12.77
CA SER A 71 6.09 -30.21 12.55
C SER A 71 7.16 -30.85 13.45
N SER A 72 7.99 -30.05 14.14
CA SER A 72 9.00 -30.54 15.09
C SER A 72 8.46 -30.53 16.53
N THR A 73 8.56 -31.66 17.23
CA THR A 73 7.86 -31.95 18.50
C THR A 73 8.39 -31.20 19.73
N LEU A 74 9.35 -30.27 19.57
CA LEU A 74 9.97 -29.55 20.68
C LEU A 74 9.45 -28.10 20.74
N SER A 75 8.63 -27.81 21.76
CA SER A 75 8.10 -26.47 22.11
C SER A 75 6.90 -25.97 21.30
N ARG A 76 5.75 -26.62 21.47
CA ARG A 76 4.45 -26.26 20.86
C ARG A 76 3.74 -25.06 21.53
N LYS A 77 4.40 -24.29 22.42
CA LYS A 77 3.69 -23.40 23.36
C LYS A 77 3.88 -21.89 23.17
N GLU A 78 4.78 -21.43 22.31
CA GLU A 78 5.07 -19.97 22.20
C GLU A 78 4.67 -19.32 20.86
N ILE A 79 4.49 -20.08 19.78
CA ILE A 79 4.21 -19.51 18.46
C ILE A 79 2.85 -20.03 17.97
N ASP A 80 1.92 -19.10 17.78
CA ASP A 80 0.60 -19.32 17.19
C ASP A 80 0.40 -18.46 15.92
N VAL A 81 -0.69 -18.71 15.20
CA VAL A 81 -1.04 -17.94 13.99
C VAL A 81 -1.11 -16.44 14.29
N ALA A 82 -1.73 -16.06 15.42
CA ALA A 82 -1.86 -14.66 15.80
C ALA A 82 -0.49 -13.97 15.96
N SER A 83 0.51 -14.66 16.50
CA SER A 83 1.88 -14.14 16.64
C SER A 83 2.57 -13.98 15.29
N VAL A 84 2.32 -14.89 14.35
CA VAL A 84 2.81 -14.79 12.96
C VAL A 84 2.17 -13.60 12.23
N LEU A 85 0.86 -13.39 12.40
CA LEU A 85 0.17 -12.25 11.80
C LEU A 85 0.68 -10.91 12.37
N LYS A 86 0.93 -10.83 13.69
CA LYS A 86 1.56 -9.65 14.30
C LYS A 86 2.95 -9.36 13.72
N LEU A 87 3.72 -10.41 13.45
CA LEU A 87 5.03 -10.26 12.79
C LEU A 87 4.86 -9.70 11.38
N TYR A 88 3.91 -10.23 10.59
CA TYR A 88 3.55 -9.69 9.27
C TYR A 88 3.26 -8.18 9.36
N GLU A 89 2.35 -7.77 10.26
CA GLU A 89 2.01 -6.36 10.44
C GLU A 89 3.23 -5.52 10.80
N SER A 90 4.08 -5.98 11.72
CA SER A 90 5.26 -5.24 12.18
C SER A 90 6.30 -4.99 11.09
N VAL A 91 6.42 -5.93 10.13
CA VAL A 91 7.39 -5.82 9.03
C VAL A 91 6.85 -4.94 7.92
N GLN A 92 5.56 -5.10 7.59
CA GLN A 92 5.01 -4.54 6.37
C GLN A 92 4.51 -3.10 6.56
N LYS A 93 3.90 -2.81 7.71
CA LYS A 93 3.24 -1.54 7.99
C LYS A 93 4.15 -0.31 7.87
N PRO A 94 5.41 -0.29 8.39
CA PRO A 94 6.26 0.89 8.26
C PRO A 94 6.52 1.30 6.81
N PHE A 95 6.75 0.30 5.94
CA PHE A 95 7.06 0.53 4.53
C PHE A 95 5.84 1.04 3.76
N THR A 96 4.70 0.36 3.88
CA THR A 96 3.46 0.78 3.20
C THR A 96 3.03 2.16 3.65
N THR A 97 3.13 2.46 4.94
CA THR A 97 2.78 3.77 5.50
C THR A 97 3.64 4.89 4.93
N MET A 98 4.94 4.65 4.77
CA MET A 98 5.84 5.59 4.13
C MET A 98 5.39 5.86 2.69
N ASN A 99 5.05 4.83 1.92
CA ASN A 99 4.58 4.98 0.53
C ASN A 99 3.24 5.73 0.47
N VAL A 100 2.25 5.34 1.27
CA VAL A 100 0.95 6.02 1.32
C VAL A 100 1.09 7.49 1.72
N LYS A 101 2.00 7.84 2.63
CA LYS A 101 2.25 9.26 2.97
C LYS A 101 2.90 10.03 1.82
N ARG A 102 3.83 9.41 1.08
CA ARG A 102 4.55 10.05 -0.02
C ARG A 102 3.67 10.37 -1.23
N VAL A 103 2.53 9.70 -1.41
CA VAL A 103 1.60 10.03 -2.51
C VAL A 103 1.06 11.47 -2.43
N GLY A 104 1.00 12.05 -1.22
CA GLY A 104 0.60 13.45 -1.02
C GLY A 104 1.57 14.42 -1.70
N VAL A 105 2.87 14.16 -1.58
CA VAL A 105 3.92 14.97 -2.21
C VAL A 105 3.81 14.90 -3.73
N ASN A 106 3.65 13.69 -4.30
CA ASN A 106 3.47 13.54 -5.75
C ASN A 106 2.19 14.23 -6.24
N ARG A 107 1.10 14.14 -5.46
CA ARG A 107 -0.16 14.83 -5.77
C ARG A 107 0.07 16.34 -5.88
N GLU A 108 0.71 16.94 -4.90
CA GLU A 108 0.98 18.38 -4.85
C GLU A 108 1.90 18.78 -6.00
N MET A 109 3.02 18.07 -6.16
CA MET A 109 3.99 18.30 -7.22
C MET A 109 3.34 18.27 -8.60
N TYR A 110 2.51 17.27 -8.92
CA TYR A 110 1.87 17.15 -10.24
C TYR A 110 0.75 18.18 -10.49
N HIS A 111 0.24 18.84 -9.45
CA HIS A 111 -0.87 19.80 -9.57
C HIS A 111 -0.50 21.20 -9.08
N LEU A 112 0.79 21.56 -9.11
CA LEU A 112 1.20 22.94 -8.88
C LEU A 112 0.43 23.86 -9.84
N PRO A 113 -0.10 25.00 -9.34
CA PRO A 113 -0.72 25.98 -10.21
C PRO A 113 0.33 26.56 -11.16
N ASP A 114 -0.14 27.03 -12.31
CA ASP A 114 0.72 27.73 -13.27
C ASP A 114 1.42 28.91 -12.58
N GLY A 115 2.76 28.96 -12.64
CA GLY A 115 3.55 29.97 -11.93
C GLY A 115 5.02 29.61 -11.78
N GLU A 116 5.76 30.43 -11.02
CA GLU A 116 7.21 30.28 -10.84
C GLU A 116 7.61 28.93 -10.25
N GLU A 117 6.86 28.41 -9.27
CA GLU A 117 7.12 27.10 -8.65
C GLU A 117 6.94 25.95 -9.66
N GLN A 118 5.91 26.00 -10.50
CA GLN A 118 5.68 25.01 -11.55
C GLN A 118 6.77 25.08 -12.63
N ILE A 119 7.20 26.29 -13.01
CA ILE A 119 8.30 26.49 -13.97
C ILE A 119 9.62 25.95 -13.40
N SER A 120 9.92 26.24 -12.13
CA SER A 120 11.12 25.73 -11.47
C SER A 120 11.14 24.20 -11.44
N ARG A 121 10.03 23.59 -11.03
CA ARG A 121 9.87 22.12 -11.02
C ARG A 121 10.08 21.54 -12.43
N ASP A 122 9.43 22.10 -13.44
CA ASP A 122 9.51 21.62 -14.82
C ASP A 122 10.93 21.78 -15.41
N GLY A 123 11.72 22.75 -14.93
CA GLY A 123 13.11 22.93 -15.33
C GLY A 123 14.10 21.96 -14.68
N GLU A 124 13.71 21.31 -13.58
CA GLU A 124 14.50 20.28 -12.88
C GLU A 124 14.21 18.85 -13.37
N LEU A 125 13.15 18.66 -14.16
CA LEU A 125 12.74 17.37 -14.75
C LEU A 125 13.37 17.13 -16.13
#